data_AF-A0A2T0XFX7-F1
#
_entry.id   AF-A0A2T0XFX7-F1
#
_cell.length_a   1.000
_cell.length_b   1.000
_cell.length_c   1.000
_cell.angle_alpha   90.00
_cell.angle_beta   90.00
_cell.angle_gamma   90.00
#
_symmetry.space_group_name_H-M   'P 1'
#
loop_
_entity.id
_entity.type
_entity.pdbx_description
1 polymer ?
#
loop_
_entity_poly.entity_id
_entity_poly.type
_entity_poly.pdbx_seq_one_letter_code
_entity_poly.pdbx_strand_id
1 'polypeptide(L)'
;MHLIVKHCGAAGLLVFSSLLTGLISLGWVSLVQAQDHTKSVATNTKLSVHESVEEGAALAKSKNCLGCHQIDAKRVGPGFVAVAKRYSSVDAPLDYLSGSLQRGGAGRWGAVPMPAQPHVSDADARQIAAWILSLPKQ
;
A
#
# COMPACT_ATOMS: atom_id res chain seq x y z
N MET A 1 -11.97 -51.98 22.49
CA MET A 1 -11.94 -51.66 21.06
C MET A 1 -10.53 -51.22 20.72
N HIS A 2 -9.81 -52.13 20.04
CA HIS A 2 -8.62 -51.95 19.18
C HIS A 2 -7.65 -50.81 19.52
N LEU A 3 -6.49 -51.06 20.13
CA LEU A 3 -5.25 -51.72 19.64
C LEU A 3 -4.17 -50.64 19.35
N ILE A 4 -3.10 -50.54 20.16
CA ILE A 4 -1.68 -50.91 19.86
C ILE A 4 -1.25 -50.40 18.46
N VAL A 5 -0.17 -49.64 18.20
CA VAL A 5 1.28 -49.96 18.32
C VAL A 5 2.07 -48.65 18.06
N LYS A 6 2.89 -48.15 18.99
CA LYS A 6 4.35 -48.36 19.03
C LYS A 6 5.03 -48.22 17.65
N HIS A 7 5.62 -47.06 17.36
CA HIS A 7 6.83 -47.01 16.53
C HIS A 7 7.92 -46.27 17.30
N CYS A 8 8.84 -47.11 17.76
CA CYS A 8 10.13 -46.79 18.34
C CYS A 8 11.18 -47.18 17.28
N GLY A 9 12.26 -46.40 17.16
CA GLY A 9 13.44 -46.73 16.37
C GLY A 9 13.84 -45.59 15.43
N ALA A 10 15.11 -45.21 15.28
CA ALA A 10 16.32 -45.71 15.90
C ALA A 10 17.43 -44.66 15.77
N ALA A 11 18.40 -44.78 16.66
CA ALA A 11 19.67 -44.08 16.69
C ALA A 11 20.44 -44.16 15.35
N GLY A 12 21.17 -43.10 15.06
CA GLY A 12 22.17 -43.04 13.98
C GLY A 12 23.23 -41.98 14.31
N LEU A 13 24.06 -42.29 15.30
CA LEU A 13 25.33 -41.60 15.56
C LEU A 13 26.24 -41.83 14.35
N LEU A 14 26.71 -40.79 13.66
CA LEU A 14 28.03 -40.83 13.02
C LEU A 14 28.72 -39.49 13.15
N VAL A 15 29.77 -39.55 13.96
CA VAL A 15 30.78 -38.54 14.23
C VAL A 15 31.73 -38.53 13.03
N PHE A 16 31.86 -37.41 12.33
CA PHE A 16 32.98 -37.20 11.40
C PHE A 16 33.56 -35.81 11.63
N SER A 17 34.31 -35.69 12.72
CA SER A 17 35.39 -34.74 12.83
C SER A 17 36.55 -35.26 11.99
N SER A 18 36.90 -34.56 10.92
CA SER A 18 38.26 -34.56 10.38
C SER A 18 38.52 -33.21 9.73
N LEU A 19 39.34 -32.43 10.41
CA LEU A 19 40.05 -31.31 9.81
C LEU A 19 41.07 -31.82 8.79
N LEU A 20 41.40 -30.89 7.88
CA LEU A 20 42.66 -30.68 7.17
C LEU A 20 42.76 -31.15 5.71
N THR A 21 43.32 -30.23 4.92
CA THR A 21 43.72 -30.28 3.50
C THR A 21 42.55 -30.26 2.51
N GLY A 22 42.45 -29.37 1.53
CA GLY A 22 43.34 -28.32 1.04
C GLY A 22 42.64 -27.63 -0.12
N LEU A 23 43.20 -26.49 -0.52
CA LEU A 23 42.74 -25.56 -1.55
C LEU A 23 42.07 -26.23 -2.77
N ILE A 24 40.80 -25.91 -3.01
CA ILE A 24 40.21 -25.99 -4.34
C ILE A 24 39.46 -24.68 -4.60
N SER A 25 40.12 -23.87 -5.43
CA SER A 25 39.56 -22.91 -6.38
C SER A 25 38.62 -21.82 -5.87
N LEU A 26 39.23 -20.66 -5.64
CA LEU A 26 38.78 -19.35 -6.11
C LEU A 26 37.67 -19.44 -7.17
N GLY A 27 36.42 -19.20 -6.76
CA GLY A 27 35.28 -19.22 -7.69
C GLY A 27 33.95 -18.64 -7.17
N TRP A 28 33.85 -18.19 -5.92
CA TRP A 28 32.60 -17.69 -5.31
C TRP A 28 32.69 -16.25 -4.78
N VAL A 29 33.45 -15.37 -5.46
CA VAL A 29 33.38 -13.91 -5.25
C VAL A 29 33.05 -13.27 -6.59
N SER A 30 31.88 -13.59 -7.13
CA SER A 30 31.24 -12.88 -8.27
C SER A 30 29.80 -13.35 -8.39
N LEU A 31 28.96 -13.07 -7.38
CA LEU A 31 27.50 -12.97 -7.54
C LEU A 31 26.83 -12.22 -6.39
N VAL A 32 27.43 -11.10 -5.96
CA VAL A 32 26.62 -9.98 -5.45
C VAL A 32 26.14 -9.25 -6.70
N GLN A 33 25.06 -9.76 -7.29
CA GLN A 33 24.13 -8.96 -8.08
C GLN A 33 23.10 -8.48 -7.04
N ALA A 34 23.18 -7.24 -6.61
CA ALA A 34 22.30 -6.20 -7.15
C ALA A 34 20.88 -6.77 -7.29
N GLN A 35 20.02 -6.55 -6.28
CA GLN A 35 18.58 -6.63 -6.50
C GLN A 35 18.15 -5.29 -7.09
N ASP A 36 18.22 -5.31 -8.42
CA ASP A 36 17.66 -4.39 -9.38
C ASP A 36 16.13 -4.35 -9.30
N HIS A 37 15.63 -3.12 -9.40
CA HIS A 37 14.24 -2.87 -9.73
C HIS A 37 13.95 -3.42 -11.14
N THR A 38 12.77 -4.01 -11.27
CA THR A 38 11.92 -4.15 -12.46
C THR A 38 11.82 -5.53 -13.14
N LYS A 39 10.59 -6.04 -13.02
CA LYS A 39 9.81 -6.91 -13.93
C LYS A 39 10.04 -8.43 -13.89
N SER A 40 9.11 -9.11 -13.23
CA SER A 40 8.01 -9.93 -13.83
C SER A 40 7.53 -10.91 -12.74
N VAL A 41 6.26 -11.24 -12.51
CA VAL A 41 5.34 -12.00 -13.37
C VAL A 41 3.93 -11.94 -12.75
N ALA A 42 2.92 -12.05 -13.61
CA ALA A 42 1.50 -12.15 -13.33
C ALA A 42 1.07 -13.17 -12.25
N THR A 43 -0.16 -12.94 -11.76
CA THR A 43 -1.01 -13.74 -10.85
C THR A 43 -1.02 -13.39 -9.36
N ASN A 44 -1.38 -12.14 -9.01
CA ASN A 44 -2.22 -11.91 -7.82
C ASN A 44 -2.89 -10.51 -7.84
N THR A 45 -4.07 -10.39 -8.45
CA THR A 45 -4.84 -9.13 -8.56
C THR A 45 -5.36 -8.60 -7.21
N LYS A 46 -5.02 -9.22 -6.07
CA LYS A 46 -5.51 -8.80 -4.75
C LYS A 46 -4.49 -8.00 -3.92
N LEU A 47 -3.22 -7.97 -4.30
CA LEU A 47 -2.17 -7.36 -3.48
C LEU A 47 -1.82 -5.90 -3.87
N SER A 48 -2.05 -5.48 -5.13
CA SER A 48 -1.70 -4.12 -5.58
C SER A 48 -2.68 -3.03 -5.12
N VAL A 49 -3.89 -3.40 -4.71
CA VAL A 49 -4.88 -2.43 -4.25
C VAL A 49 -4.53 -1.92 -2.85
N HIS A 50 -3.95 -2.76 -1.99
CA HIS A 50 -3.53 -2.33 -0.65
C HIS A 50 -2.28 -1.42 -0.70
N GLU A 51 -1.30 -1.73 -1.54
CA GLU A 51 -0.12 -0.87 -1.73
C GLU A 51 -0.53 0.52 -2.27
N SER A 52 -1.40 0.56 -3.29
CA SER A 52 -1.85 1.82 -3.90
C SER A 52 -2.72 2.69 -2.98
N VAL A 53 -3.38 2.09 -1.98
CA VAL A 53 -4.21 2.80 -1.00
C VAL A 53 -3.34 3.38 0.12
N GLU A 54 -2.31 2.67 0.56
CA GLU A 54 -1.33 3.20 1.53
C GLU A 54 -0.51 4.35 0.93
N GLU A 55 -0.19 4.28 -0.37
CA GLU A 55 0.43 5.38 -1.11
C GLU A 55 -0.46 6.65 -1.15
N GLY A 56 -1.79 6.49 -1.22
CA GLY A 56 -2.71 7.62 -1.29
C GLY A 56 -2.65 8.52 -0.05
N ALA A 57 -2.47 7.95 1.14
CA ALA A 57 -2.27 8.72 2.38
C ALA A 57 -0.96 9.52 2.35
N ALA A 58 0.13 8.86 1.91
CA ALA A 58 1.44 9.48 1.78
C ALA A 58 1.44 10.60 0.73
N LEU A 59 0.74 10.40 -0.40
CA LEU A 59 0.53 11.40 -1.43
C LEU A 59 -0.30 12.58 -0.93
N ALA A 60 -1.39 12.33 -0.21
CA ALA A 60 -2.18 13.40 0.38
C ALA A 60 -1.36 14.26 1.35
N LYS A 61 -0.44 13.63 2.09
CA LYS A 61 0.52 14.35 2.93
C LYS A 61 1.53 15.14 2.09
N SER A 62 2.14 14.53 1.08
CA SER A 62 3.18 15.17 0.24
C SER A 62 2.64 16.32 -0.61
N LYS A 63 1.38 16.23 -1.05
CA LYS A 63 0.65 17.29 -1.78
C LYS A 63 0.00 18.33 -0.85
N ASN A 64 0.31 18.26 0.44
CA ASN A 64 -0.07 19.22 1.48
C ASN A 64 -1.59 19.30 1.75
N CYS A 65 -2.35 18.24 1.47
CA CYS A 65 -3.80 18.20 1.71
C CYS A 65 -4.15 18.35 3.21
N LEU A 66 -3.28 17.87 4.09
CA LEU A 66 -3.44 17.94 5.56
C LEU A 66 -3.32 19.35 6.14
N GLY A 67 -2.89 20.34 5.34
CA GLY A 67 -2.94 21.75 5.73
C GLY A 67 -4.37 22.25 5.93
N CYS A 68 -5.33 21.71 5.16
CA CYS A 68 -6.72 22.14 5.18
C CYS A 68 -7.70 21.04 5.60
N HIS A 69 -7.33 19.78 5.45
CA HIS A 69 -8.14 18.61 5.79
C HIS A 69 -7.57 17.85 6.99
N GLN A 70 -8.42 17.09 7.67
CA GLN A 70 -8.01 16.07 8.65
C GLN A 70 -8.65 14.74 8.26
N ILE A 71 -8.27 13.65 8.92
CA ILE A 71 -8.83 12.33 8.62
C ILE A 71 -10.32 12.28 9.01
N ASP A 72 -10.64 12.67 10.23
CA ASP A 72 -11.96 12.49 10.86
C ASP A 72 -12.65 13.82 11.21
N ALA A 73 -11.89 14.90 11.44
CA ALA A 73 -12.41 16.19 11.84
C ALA A 73 -12.47 17.22 10.70
N LYS A 74 -13.33 18.22 10.85
CA LYS A 74 -13.32 19.42 10.00
C LYS A 74 -12.19 20.35 10.46
N ARG A 75 -11.47 20.95 9.50
CA ARG A 75 -10.51 22.04 9.76
C ARG A 75 -10.88 23.26 8.93
N VAL A 76 -10.33 23.37 7.72
CA VAL A 76 -10.79 24.32 6.71
C VAL A 76 -11.77 23.60 5.78
N GLY A 77 -11.32 22.46 5.25
CA GLY A 77 -12.14 21.50 4.52
C GLY A 77 -12.80 20.47 5.45
N PRO A 78 -13.68 19.63 4.89
CA PRO A 78 -14.25 18.49 5.60
C PRO A 78 -13.18 17.45 5.96
N GLY A 79 -13.45 16.64 6.99
CA GLY A 79 -12.67 15.44 7.26
C GLY A 79 -12.82 14.42 6.13
N PHE A 80 -11.76 13.67 5.81
CA PHE A 80 -11.78 12.70 4.72
C PHE A 80 -12.80 11.57 4.94
N VAL A 81 -13.05 11.16 6.19
CA VAL A 81 -14.13 10.21 6.55
C VAL A 81 -15.50 10.75 6.14
N ALA A 82 -15.76 12.04 6.33
CA ALA A 82 -17.02 12.65 5.90
C ALA A 82 -17.15 12.68 4.36
N VAL A 83 -16.03 12.87 3.64
CA VAL A 83 -15.99 12.76 2.18
C VAL A 83 -16.30 11.31 1.76
N ALA A 84 -15.64 10.33 2.37
CA ALA A 84 -15.86 8.90 2.11
C ALA A 84 -17.32 8.50 2.30
N LYS A 85 -17.94 8.96 3.40
CA LYS A 85 -19.36 8.73 3.70
C LYS A 85 -20.26 9.32 2.62
N ARG A 86 -20.05 10.60 2.26
CA ARG A 86 -20.92 11.32 1.32
C ARG A 86 -20.90 10.76 -0.09
N TYR A 87 -19.74 10.29 -0.56
CA TYR A 87 -19.58 9.75 -1.92
C TYR A 87 -19.72 8.23 -1.99
N SER A 88 -20.17 7.58 -0.91
CA SER A 88 -20.33 6.11 -0.87
C SER A 88 -21.43 5.55 -1.78
N SER A 89 -22.41 6.39 -2.16
CA SER A 89 -23.58 6.02 -2.97
C SER A 89 -23.67 6.80 -4.29
N VAL A 90 -22.58 7.46 -4.69
CA VAL A 90 -22.51 8.24 -5.93
C VAL A 90 -21.94 7.37 -7.03
N ASP A 91 -22.45 7.51 -8.25
CA ASP A 91 -21.88 6.84 -9.42
C ASP A 91 -20.51 7.42 -9.77
N ALA A 92 -19.54 6.54 -10.04
CA ALA A 92 -18.15 6.90 -10.36
C ALA A 92 -17.51 7.92 -9.37
N PRO A 93 -17.48 7.62 -8.06
CA PRO A 93 -17.01 8.58 -7.05
C PRO A 93 -15.51 8.86 -7.17
N LEU A 94 -14.74 7.91 -7.73
CA LEU A 94 -13.31 8.07 -7.98
C LEU A 94 -13.03 9.19 -8.97
N ASP A 95 -13.69 9.17 -10.14
CA ASP A 95 -13.51 10.18 -11.19
C ASP A 95 -14.00 11.56 -10.76
N TYR A 96 -15.11 11.58 -10.00
CA TYR A 96 -15.62 12.82 -9.43
C TYR A 96 -14.60 13.45 -8.46
N LEU A 97 -14.08 12.67 -7.51
CA LEU A 97 -13.18 13.16 -6.49
C LEU A 97 -11.81 13.55 -7.07
N SER A 98 -11.23 12.73 -7.95
CA SER A 98 -9.96 13.07 -8.62
C SER A 98 -10.08 14.38 -9.40
N GLY A 99 -11.17 14.56 -10.15
CA GLY A 99 -11.45 15.80 -10.85
C GLY A 99 -11.66 16.99 -9.90
N SER A 100 -12.33 16.79 -8.76
CA SER A 100 -12.49 17.83 -7.74
C SER A 100 -11.18 18.22 -7.07
N LEU A 101 -10.24 17.28 -6.86
CA LEU A 101 -8.92 17.56 -6.30
C LEU A 101 -8.15 18.52 -7.20
N GLN A 102 -8.15 18.28 -8.51
CA GLN A 102 -7.41 19.10 -9.46
C GLN A 102 -8.07 20.46 -9.71
N ARG A 103 -9.39 20.48 -9.92
CA ARG A 103 -10.13 21.70 -10.31
C ARG A 103 -10.61 22.53 -9.11
N GLY A 104 -10.53 21.99 -7.91
CA GLY A 104 -11.11 22.61 -6.73
C GLY A 104 -12.64 22.52 -6.69
N GLY A 105 -13.27 23.36 -5.88
CA GLY A 105 -14.73 23.50 -5.87
C GLY A 105 -15.25 24.37 -4.74
N ALA A 106 -16.51 24.76 -4.85
CA ALA A 106 -17.17 25.66 -3.91
C ALA A 106 -18.59 25.16 -3.56
N GLY A 107 -19.14 25.65 -2.44
CA GLY A 107 -20.55 25.47 -2.06
C GLY A 107 -20.95 24.10 -1.49
N ARG A 108 -20.17 23.03 -1.73
CA ARG A 108 -20.52 21.66 -1.29
C ARG A 108 -20.36 21.43 0.22
N TRP A 109 -19.39 22.10 0.84
CA TRP A 109 -18.97 21.85 2.23
C TRP A 109 -19.01 23.10 3.12
N GLY A 110 -19.49 24.22 2.56
CA GLY A 110 -19.54 25.52 3.21
C GLY A 110 -19.17 26.65 2.25
N ALA A 111 -18.98 27.84 2.82
CA ALA A 111 -18.65 29.06 2.07
C ALA A 111 -17.19 29.09 1.55
N VAL A 112 -16.27 28.38 2.22
CA VAL A 112 -14.85 28.38 1.84
C VAL A 112 -14.64 27.44 0.64
N PRO A 113 -14.17 27.95 -0.52
CA PRO A 113 -13.85 27.12 -1.67
C PRO A 113 -12.54 26.35 -1.46
N MET A 114 -12.46 25.12 -1.97
CA MET A 114 -11.19 24.41 -2.13
C MET A 114 -10.52 24.92 -3.42
N PRO A 115 -9.30 25.50 -3.35
CA PRO A 115 -8.59 25.96 -4.54
C PRO A 115 -8.22 24.81 -5.48
N ALA A 116 -8.07 25.11 -6.77
CA ALA A 116 -7.49 24.17 -7.73
C ALA A 116 -6.07 23.75 -7.31
N GLN A 117 -5.72 22.48 -7.51
CA GLN A 117 -4.42 21.90 -7.15
C GLN A 117 -3.67 21.49 -8.44
N PRO A 118 -3.07 22.44 -9.19
CA PRO A 118 -2.43 22.16 -10.48
C PRO A 118 -1.16 21.29 -10.36
N HIS A 119 -0.59 21.15 -9.16
CA HIS A 119 0.56 20.31 -8.87
C HIS A 119 0.21 18.84 -8.58
N VAL A 120 -1.08 18.49 -8.64
CA VAL A 120 -1.56 17.12 -8.46
C VAL A 120 -1.86 16.52 -9.84
N SER A 121 -1.07 15.52 -10.23
CA SER A 121 -1.26 14.79 -11.50
C SER A 121 -2.59 14.01 -11.49
N ASP A 122 -3.08 13.57 -12.65
CA ASP A 122 -4.29 12.73 -12.69
C ASP A 122 -4.09 11.41 -11.93
N ALA A 123 -2.90 10.81 -12.08
CA ALA A 123 -2.52 9.60 -11.37
C ALA A 123 -2.54 9.81 -9.85
N ASP A 124 -1.88 10.87 -9.35
CA ASP A 124 -1.84 11.18 -7.92
C ASP A 124 -3.25 11.47 -7.39
N ALA A 125 -4.06 12.22 -8.15
CA ALA A 125 -5.43 12.56 -7.77
C ALA A 125 -6.30 11.30 -7.63
N ARG A 126 -6.16 10.32 -8.53
CA ARG A 126 -6.85 9.04 -8.46
C ARG A 126 -6.40 8.22 -7.26
N GLN A 127 -5.10 8.16 -6.96
CA GLN A 127 -4.60 7.43 -5.77
C GLN A 127 -5.11 8.06 -4.47
N ILE A 128 -5.05 9.39 -4.35
CA ILE A 128 -5.58 10.12 -3.19
C ILE A 128 -7.08 9.90 -3.04
N ALA A 129 -7.84 10.01 -4.14
CA ALA A 129 -9.30 9.80 -4.12
C ALA A 129 -9.67 8.36 -3.75
N ALA A 130 -8.95 7.36 -4.27
CA ALA A 130 -9.14 5.96 -3.92
C ALA A 130 -8.89 5.72 -2.42
N TRP A 131 -7.81 6.29 -1.88
CA TRP A 131 -7.53 6.24 -0.44
C TRP A 131 -8.64 6.89 0.38
N ILE A 132 -9.11 8.09 0.03
CA ILE A 132 -10.22 8.75 0.73
C ILE A 132 -11.46 7.85 0.75
N LEU A 133 -11.82 7.23 -0.39
CA LEU A 133 -12.98 6.36 -0.50
C LEU A 133 -12.86 5.04 0.28
N SER A 134 -11.63 4.63 0.62
CA SER A 134 -11.35 3.45 1.44
C SER A 134 -11.55 3.67 2.94
N LEU A 135 -11.59 4.94 3.39
CA LEU A 135 -11.73 5.28 4.80
C LEU A 135 -13.06 4.80 5.39
N PRO A 136 -13.11 4.48 6.70
CA PRO A 136 -14.31 4.00 7.35
C PRO A 136 -15.45 5.02 7.21
N LYS A 137 -16.62 4.54 6.79
CA LYS A 137 -17.83 5.34 6.57
C LYS A 137 -18.69 5.31 7.83
N GLN A 138 -18.21 5.95 8.89
CA GLN A 138 -18.93 6.07 10.18
C GLN A 138 -20.21 6.87 10.01
#